data_AF-A0A336JR47-F1
#
_entry.id   AF-A0A336JR47-F1
#
_cell.length_a   1.000
_cell.length_b   1.000
_cell.length_c   1.000
_cell.angle_alpha   90.00
_cell.angle_beta   90.00
_cell.angle_gamma   90.00
#
_symmetry.space_group_name_H-M   'P 1'
#
loop_
_entity.id
_entity.type
_entity.pdbx_description
1 polymer ?
#
loop_
_entity_poly.entity_id
_entity_poly.type
_entity_poly.pdbx_seq_one_letter_code
_entity_poly.pdbx_strand_id
1 'polypeptide(L)'
;MRSNPALRAAASRSRIDPALAGFAAECRDTILRMLAYVGALALIGIVVFYAANPLTDAAITAATIAPTAPGWSVADRSSPAFAVSQLDWPGKSETHEVLRHPDGGRKDIVRIAAPGEPAAAEIEIYRAGGETTRTTAEAELVARMDPGGTAAVETAGVIDSKFGPVPLFSLTGGDAPAGACLGFVKPIAAAKLRISGFSCRGDTRPERRAAIACMLDRLVLLSAGGDAAIADVFARAELRRGGCDRAARPSVAADWISSANDPALRGRLSLN
;
A
#
# COMPACT_ATOMS: atom_id res chain seq x y z
N MET A 1 72.11 -30.89 86.40
CA MET A 1 71.71 -29.62 85.77
C MET A 1 72.14 -29.63 84.31
N ARG A 2 71.18 -29.71 83.38
CA ARG A 2 71.06 -28.93 82.12
C ARG A 2 70.14 -29.68 81.17
N SER A 3 68.92 -29.20 81.13
CA SER A 3 67.81 -29.66 80.31
C SER A 3 67.87 -28.96 78.95
N ASN A 4 67.77 -29.70 77.85
CA ASN A 4 67.56 -29.14 76.51
C ASN A 4 66.09 -28.69 76.36
N PRO A 5 65.80 -27.48 75.85
CA PRO A 5 64.45 -27.13 75.46
C PRO A 5 64.17 -27.61 74.03
N ALA A 6 63.02 -28.26 73.86
CA ALA A 6 62.47 -28.60 72.55
C ALA A 6 61.99 -27.31 71.85
N LEU A 7 62.50 -27.04 70.64
CA LEU A 7 61.90 -26.08 69.72
C LEU A 7 60.55 -26.63 69.23
N ARG A 8 59.45 -26.08 69.75
CA ARG A 8 58.14 -26.19 69.09
C ARG A 8 58.13 -25.24 67.90
N ALA A 9 58.30 -25.78 66.69
CA ALA A 9 57.93 -25.09 65.47
C ALA A 9 56.40 -24.99 65.42
N ALA A 10 55.86 -23.80 65.68
CA ALA A 10 54.45 -23.51 65.44
C ALA A 10 54.23 -23.47 63.92
N ALA A 11 53.49 -24.45 63.40
CA ALA A 11 53.03 -24.46 62.02
C ALA A 11 52.01 -23.33 61.83
N SER A 12 52.44 -22.21 61.26
CA SER A 12 51.56 -21.15 60.76
C SER A 12 50.94 -21.59 59.42
N ARG A 13 50.01 -22.56 59.48
CA ARG A 13 49.17 -22.92 58.34
C ARG A 13 48.15 -21.81 58.06
N SER A 14 48.35 -21.12 56.93
CA SER A 14 47.32 -20.65 55.99
C SER A 14 46.05 -20.03 56.59
N ARG A 15 46.13 -18.78 57.05
CA ARG A 15 44.96 -17.95 57.40
C ARG A 15 44.36 -17.18 56.20
N ILE A 16 44.93 -17.39 55.01
CA ILE A 16 44.61 -16.64 53.77
C ILE A 16 43.44 -17.31 53.00
N ASP A 17 43.16 -18.59 53.24
CA ASP A 17 42.17 -19.40 52.51
C ASP A 17 40.68 -19.01 52.71
N PRO A 18 40.18 -18.73 53.93
CA PRO A 18 38.74 -18.54 54.14
C PRO A 18 38.21 -17.19 53.65
N ALA A 19 39.04 -16.14 53.65
CA ALA A 19 38.63 -14.80 53.19
C ALA A 19 38.51 -14.72 51.67
N LEU A 20 39.41 -15.39 50.93
CA LEU A 20 39.35 -15.49 49.47
C LEU A 20 38.16 -16.35 49.00
N ALA A 21 37.86 -17.44 49.72
CA ALA A 21 36.68 -18.26 49.45
C ALA A 21 35.36 -17.49 49.69
N GLY A 22 35.30 -16.66 50.73
CA GLY A 22 34.16 -15.77 51.00
C GLY A 22 33.95 -14.73 49.90
N PHE A 23 35.01 -14.03 49.51
CA PHE A 23 34.96 -13.04 48.42
C PHE A 23 34.54 -13.66 47.08
N ALA A 24 35.08 -14.84 46.75
CA ALA A 24 34.69 -15.55 45.52
C ALA A 24 33.21 -15.96 45.52
N ALA A 25 32.64 -16.32 46.68
CA ALA A 25 31.23 -16.65 46.81
C ALA A 25 30.33 -15.41 46.63
N GLU A 26 30.73 -14.26 47.18
CA GLU A 26 30.02 -12.98 47.02
C GLU A 26 30.06 -12.46 45.58
N CYS A 27 31.22 -12.55 44.91
CA CYS A 27 31.34 -12.21 43.49
C CYS A 27 30.45 -13.11 42.62
N ARG A 28 30.42 -14.41 42.91
CA ARG A 28 29.57 -15.36 42.18
C ARG A 28 28.09 -15.04 42.36
N ASP A 29 27.64 -14.74 43.58
CA ASP A 29 26.25 -14.38 43.85
C ASP A 29 25.86 -13.08 43.13
N THR A 30 26.74 -12.08 43.16
CA THR A 30 26.51 -10.80 42.47
C THR A 30 26.41 -10.98 40.95
N ILE A 31 27.29 -11.80 40.36
CA ILE A 31 27.27 -12.12 38.92
C ILE A 31 25.98 -12.86 38.54
N LEU A 32 25.54 -13.84 39.35
CA LEU A 32 24.30 -14.58 39.11
C LEU A 32 23.06 -13.66 39.16
N ARG A 33 23.01 -12.73 40.13
CA ARG A 33 21.93 -11.74 40.19
C ARG A 33 21.94 -10.81 38.98
N MET A 34 23.11 -10.31 38.58
CA MET A 34 23.22 -9.46 37.38
C MET A 34 22.76 -10.18 36.11
N LEU A 35 23.15 -11.45 35.93
CA LEU A 35 22.68 -12.27 34.81
C LEU A 35 21.16 -12.50 34.84
N ALA A 36 20.58 -12.73 36.02
CA ALA A 36 19.13 -12.86 36.18
C ALA A 36 18.40 -11.57 35.82
N TYR A 37 18.91 -10.40 36.24
CA TYR A 37 18.32 -9.11 35.88
C TYR A 37 18.41 -8.82 34.39
N VAL A 38 19.57 -9.06 33.76
CA VAL A 38 19.74 -8.87 32.31
C VAL A 38 18.84 -9.84 31.54
N GLY A 39 18.74 -11.10 31.97
CA GLY A 39 17.84 -12.09 31.38
C GLY A 39 16.38 -11.68 31.47
N ALA A 40 15.93 -11.18 32.64
CA ALA A 40 14.57 -10.68 32.81
C ALA A 40 14.27 -9.47 31.92
N LEU A 41 15.20 -8.51 31.82
CA LEU A 41 15.06 -7.34 30.95
C LEU A 41 15.02 -7.74 29.47
N ALA A 42 15.83 -8.71 29.05
CA ALA A 42 15.80 -9.23 27.68
C ALA A 42 14.45 -9.92 27.37
N LEU A 43 13.92 -10.70 28.32
CA LEU A 43 12.61 -11.34 28.19
C LEU A 43 11.48 -10.31 28.07
N ILE A 44 11.50 -9.26 28.90
CA ILE A 44 10.56 -8.14 28.81
C ILE A 44 10.68 -7.46 27.45
N GLY A 45 11.89 -7.18 26.98
CA GLY A 45 12.14 -6.59 25.66
C GLY A 45 11.58 -7.44 24.52
N ILE A 46 11.76 -8.77 24.57
CA ILE A 46 11.21 -9.72 23.59
C ILE A 46 9.68 -9.70 23.63
N VAL A 47 9.07 -9.75 24.82
CA VAL A 47 7.60 -9.72 24.97
C VAL A 47 7.03 -8.41 24.46
N VAL A 48 7.65 -7.27 24.79
CA VAL A 48 7.24 -5.95 24.28
C VAL A 48 7.37 -5.90 22.76
N PHE A 49 8.46 -6.40 22.19
CA PHE A 49 8.65 -6.43 20.74
C PHE A 49 7.59 -7.28 20.03
N TYR A 50 7.34 -8.51 20.51
CA TYR A 50 6.35 -9.41 19.93
C TYR A 50 4.90 -8.98 20.17
N ALA A 51 4.60 -8.27 21.25
CA ALA A 51 3.26 -7.74 21.52
C ALA A 51 3.01 -6.41 20.80
N ALA A 52 4.03 -5.56 20.66
CA ALA A 52 3.92 -4.27 19.99
C ALA A 52 3.86 -4.43 18.48
N ASN A 53 4.57 -5.39 17.88
CA ASN A 53 4.55 -5.59 16.42
C ASN A 53 3.13 -5.80 15.84
N PRO A 54 2.31 -6.74 16.36
CA PRO A 54 0.95 -6.95 15.84
C PRO A 54 0.01 -5.77 16.15
N LEU A 55 0.25 -5.04 17.25
CA LEU A 55 -0.51 -3.83 17.56
C LEU A 55 -0.13 -2.68 16.63
N THR A 56 1.13 -2.58 16.23
CA THR A 56 1.63 -1.56 15.31
C THR A 56 1.20 -1.89 13.88
N ASP A 57 1.26 -3.16 13.47
CA ASP A 57 0.71 -3.62 12.18
C ASP A 57 -0.81 -3.43 12.10
N ALA A 58 -1.54 -3.73 13.17
CA ALA A 58 -2.98 -3.48 13.24
C ALA A 58 -3.31 -1.98 13.28
N ALA A 59 -2.51 -1.16 13.96
CA ALA A 59 -2.68 0.29 13.99
C ALA A 59 -2.32 0.95 12.65
N ILE A 60 -1.29 0.46 11.96
CA ILE A 60 -0.91 0.91 10.61
C ILE A 60 -2.00 0.49 9.62
N THR A 61 -2.51 -0.74 9.71
CA THR A 61 -3.64 -1.22 8.90
C THR A 61 -4.90 -0.39 9.19
N ALA A 62 -5.22 -0.12 10.45
CA ALA A 62 -6.35 0.73 10.85
C ALA A 62 -6.17 2.20 10.41
N ALA A 63 -4.93 2.69 10.34
CA ALA A 63 -4.60 4.02 9.83
C ALA A 63 -4.58 4.11 8.30
N THR A 64 -4.50 2.97 7.58
CA THR A 64 -4.61 2.90 6.12
C THR A 64 -6.00 2.51 5.62
N ILE A 65 -6.89 2.05 6.50
CA ILE A 65 -8.32 1.91 6.20
C ILE A 65 -8.94 3.30 6.28
N ALA A 66 -9.20 3.91 5.12
CA ALA A 66 -10.06 5.08 5.04
C ALA A 66 -11.36 4.78 5.82
N PRO A 67 -11.87 5.71 6.65
CA PRO A 67 -13.07 5.45 7.44
C PRO A 67 -14.18 4.98 6.52
N THR A 68 -14.69 3.77 6.77
CA THR A 68 -15.77 3.19 5.99
C THR A 68 -16.93 4.17 6.01
N ALA A 69 -17.28 4.71 4.84
CA ALA A 69 -18.33 5.73 4.73
C ALA A 69 -19.63 5.20 5.36
N PRO A 70 -20.43 6.05 6.02
CA PRO A 70 -21.63 5.62 6.73
C PRO A 70 -22.55 4.80 5.80
N GLY A 71 -22.92 3.60 6.22
CA GLY A 71 -23.71 2.65 5.45
C GLY A 71 -22.91 1.60 4.67
N TRP A 72 -21.60 1.78 4.49
CA TRP A 72 -20.75 0.75 3.89
C TRP A 72 -20.24 -0.23 4.95
N SER A 73 -20.14 -1.50 4.59
CA SER A 73 -19.61 -2.55 5.46
C SER A 73 -18.65 -3.45 4.69
N VAL A 74 -17.57 -3.86 5.33
CA VAL A 74 -16.61 -4.81 4.75
C VAL A 74 -17.28 -6.19 4.67
N ALA A 75 -17.17 -6.81 3.49
CA ALA A 75 -17.70 -8.14 3.23
C ALA A 75 -16.57 -9.17 3.21
N ASP A 76 -16.03 -9.51 4.38
CA ASP A 76 -14.85 -10.38 4.57
C ASP A 76 -14.93 -11.75 3.88
N ARG A 77 -16.15 -12.25 3.64
CA ARG A 77 -16.38 -13.57 2.99
C ARG A 77 -16.85 -13.47 1.54
N SER A 78 -16.73 -12.30 0.91
CA SER A 78 -17.15 -12.15 -0.47
C SER A 78 -15.98 -12.40 -1.43
N SER A 79 -16.23 -13.20 -2.47
CA SER A 79 -15.26 -13.43 -3.53
C SER A 79 -15.07 -12.15 -4.36
N PRO A 80 -13.84 -11.81 -4.76
CA PRO A 80 -13.59 -10.72 -5.71
C PRO A 80 -14.38 -10.95 -7.01
N ALA A 81 -15.03 -9.89 -7.51
CA ALA A 81 -15.71 -9.95 -8.82
C ALA A 81 -14.78 -9.53 -9.96
N PHE A 82 -13.68 -8.85 -9.63
CA PHE A 82 -12.74 -8.28 -10.58
C PHE A 82 -11.31 -8.51 -10.07
N ALA A 83 -10.35 -8.51 -10.99
CA ALA A 83 -8.93 -8.52 -10.69
C ALA A 83 -8.14 -7.75 -11.75
N VAL A 84 -6.95 -7.28 -11.40
CA VAL A 84 -6.01 -6.69 -12.37
C VAL A 84 -4.98 -7.75 -12.72
N SER A 85 -5.06 -8.30 -13.93
CA SER A 85 -4.21 -9.44 -14.33
C SER A 85 -2.76 -9.03 -14.56
N GLN A 86 -1.84 -9.54 -13.73
CA GLN A 86 -0.39 -9.53 -13.95
C GLN A 86 0.19 -8.12 -14.18
N LEU A 87 -0.02 -7.22 -13.21
CA LEU A 87 0.76 -6.00 -13.13
C LEU A 87 1.94 -6.28 -12.18
N ASP A 88 3.14 -6.47 -12.72
CA ASP A 88 4.32 -6.63 -11.87
C ASP A 88 4.62 -5.29 -11.19
N TRP A 89 4.49 -5.26 -9.86
CA TRP A 89 4.89 -4.15 -9.01
C TRP A 89 6.03 -4.60 -8.08
N PRO A 90 7.28 -4.18 -8.34
CA PRO A 90 8.40 -4.62 -7.53
C PRO A 90 8.23 -4.13 -6.08
N GLY A 91 8.30 -5.07 -5.15
CA GLY A 91 8.23 -4.81 -3.70
C GLY A 91 6.85 -4.41 -3.17
N LYS A 92 5.77 -4.53 -3.97
CA LYS A 92 4.41 -4.18 -3.56
C LYS A 92 3.49 -5.39 -3.64
N SER A 93 2.50 -5.45 -2.76
CA SER A 93 1.46 -6.47 -2.76
C SER A 93 0.12 -5.88 -3.19
N GLU A 94 -0.71 -6.73 -3.80
CA GLU A 94 -2.09 -6.44 -4.14
C GLU A 94 -2.99 -6.90 -2.99
N THR A 95 -3.84 -6.01 -2.50
CA THR A 95 -4.89 -6.32 -1.52
C THR A 95 -6.25 -6.06 -2.13
N HIS A 96 -7.20 -6.94 -1.81
CA HIS A 96 -8.57 -6.85 -2.28
C HIS A 96 -9.51 -6.61 -1.11
N GLU A 97 -10.39 -5.64 -1.25
CA GLU A 97 -11.44 -5.33 -0.29
C GLU A 97 -12.78 -5.20 -1.02
N VAL A 98 -13.83 -5.74 -0.42
CA VAL A 98 -15.18 -5.63 -0.98
C VAL A 98 -16.06 -4.97 0.05
N LEU A 99 -16.69 -3.86 -0.33
CA LEU A 99 -17.66 -3.15 0.50
C LEU A 99 -19.07 -3.37 -0.03
N ARG A 100 -20.03 -3.49 0.89
CA ARG A 100 -21.46 -3.56 0.56
C ARG A 100 -22.24 -2.48 1.29
N HIS A 101 -23.20 -1.93 0.58
CA HIS A 101 -24.19 -1.01 1.10
C HIS A 101 -25.52 -1.77 1.32
N PRO A 102 -26.29 -1.48 2.38
CA PRO A 102 -27.60 -2.11 2.62
C PRO A 102 -28.58 -1.87 1.47
N ASP A 103 -28.47 -0.74 0.76
CA ASP A 103 -29.32 -0.42 -0.41
C ASP A 103 -28.89 -1.16 -1.69
N GLY A 104 -27.97 -2.11 -1.61
CA GLY A 104 -27.56 -2.99 -2.71
C GLY A 104 -26.28 -2.57 -3.44
N GLY A 105 -25.71 -1.41 -3.11
CA GLY A 105 -24.42 -0.97 -3.64
C GLY A 105 -23.28 -1.93 -3.30
N ARG A 106 -22.34 -2.08 -4.23
CA ARG A 106 -21.13 -2.89 -4.01
C ARG A 106 -19.90 -2.19 -4.57
N LYS A 107 -18.82 -2.18 -3.80
CA LYS A 107 -17.50 -1.70 -4.24
C LYS A 107 -16.51 -2.84 -4.16
N ASP A 108 -15.73 -3.02 -5.21
CA ASP A 108 -14.55 -3.90 -5.22
C ASP A 108 -13.33 -3.00 -5.34
N ILE A 109 -12.49 -3.00 -4.33
CA ILE A 109 -11.30 -2.17 -4.24
C ILE A 109 -10.09 -3.08 -4.35
N VAL A 110 -9.22 -2.76 -5.29
CA VAL A 110 -7.91 -3.37 -5.43
C VAL A 110 -6.88 -2.30 -5.12
N ARG A 111 -6.07 -2.52 -4.09
CA ARG A 111 -5.04 -1.59 -3.65
C ARG A 111 -3.67 -2.24 -3.82
N ILE A 112 -2.73 -1.49 -4.37
CA ILE A 112 -1.35 -1.93 -4.57
C ILE A 112 -0.45 -1.03 -3.74
N ALA A 113 0.19 -1.60 -2.73
CA ALA A 113 1.04 -0.86 -1.79
C ALA A 113 2.24 -1.70 -1.34
N ALA A 114 3.33 -1.04 -0.96
CA ALA A 114 4.34 -1.70 -0.14
C ALA A 114 3.87 -1.69 1.33
N PRO A 115 4.31 -2.65 2.16
CA PRO A 115 3.98 -2.65 3.59
C PRO A 115 4.38 -1.33 4.27
N GLY A 116 3.43 -0.64 4.90
CA GLY A 116 3.66 0.63 5.61
C GLY A 116 3.79 1.87 4.72
N GLU A 117 3.62 1.75 3.41
CA GLU A 117 3.66 2.88 2.46
C GLU A 117 2.25 3.26 1.96
N PRO A 118 2.04 4.51 1.51
CA PRO A 118 0.81 4.88 0.81
C PRO A 118 0.61 4.01 -0.44
N ALA A 119 -0.64 3.83 -0.83
CA ALA A 119 -0.98 3.06 -2.02
C ALA A 119 -0.34 3.68 -3.27
N ALA A 120 0.42 2.87 -4.02
CA ALA A 120 1.04 3.28 -5.27
C ALA A 120 0.05 3.21 -6.45
N ALA A 121 -0.98 2.39 -6.33
CA ALA A 121 -2.13 2.39 -7.20
C ALA A 121 -3.37 1.86 -6.47
N GLU A 122 -4.53 2.31 -6.91
CA GLU A 122 -5.81 1.82 -6.43
C GLU A 122 -6.80 1.79 -7.60
N ILE A 123 -7.65 0.77 -7.65
CA ILE A 123 -8.80 0.73 -8.54
C ILE A 123 -10.04 0.27 -7.76
N GLU A 124 -11.08 1.08 -7.80
CA GLU A 124 -12.41 0.83 -7.25
C GLU A 124 -13.38 0.59 -8.41
N ILE A 125 -14.07 -0.55 -8.36
CA ILE A 125 -15.20 -0.86 -9.22
C ILE A 125 -16.47 -0.75 -8.38
N TYR A 126 -17.23 0.31 -8.61
CA TYR A 126 -18.47 0.60 -7.90
C TYR A 126 -19.68 0.20 -8.76
N ARG A 127 -20.55 -0.60 -8.16
CA ARG A 127 -21.89 -0.93 -8.67
C ARG A 127 -22.90 -0.20 -7.83
N ALA A 128 -23.62 0.72 -8.45
CA ALA A 128 -24.64 1.50 -7.77
C ALA A 128 -25.87 0.63 -7.47
N GLY A 129 -26.34 0.68 -6.22
CA GLY A 129 -27.63 0.18 -5.78
C GLY A 129 -28.66 1.30 -5.71
N GLY A 130 -29.48 1.29 -4.66
CA GLY A 130 -30.47 2.33 -4.34
C GLY A 130 -29.94 3.51 -3.54
N GLU A 131 -28.65 3.49 -3.19
CA GLU A 131 -28.02 4.54 -2.38
C GLU A 131 -27.94 5.88 -3.12
N THR A 132 -28.15 6.97 -2.39
CA THR A 132 -27.90 8.33 -2.90
C THR A 132 -26.51 8.78 -2.47
N THR A 133 -25.59 8.91 -3.42
CA THR A 133 -24.29 9.52 -3.16
C THR A 133 -24.40 11.05 -3.18
N ARG A 134 -24.01 11.72 -2.09
CA ARG A 134 -24.00 13.20 -2.02
C ARG A 134 -22.74 13.84 -2.63
N THR A 135 -21.71 13.03 -2.85
CA THR A 135 -20.39 13.46 -3.32
C THR A 135 -20.21 13.02 -4.77
N THR A 136 -19.51 13.82 -5.57
CA THR A 136 -19.15 13.42 -6.94
C THR A 136 -18.10 12.31 -6.90
N ALA A 137 -18.06 11.47 -7.93
CA ALA A 137 -17.09 10.39 -8.01
C ALA A 137 -15.64 10.90 -8.01
N GLU A 138 -15.40 12.05 -8.64
CA GLU A 138 -14.11 12.73 -8.64
C GLU A 138 -13.75 13.18 -7.23
N ALA A 139 -14.66 13.80 -6.48
CA ALA A 139 -14.38 14.22 -5.11
C ALA A 139 -14.16 13.03 -4.17
N GLU A 140 -14.88 11.91 -4.33
CA GLU A 140 -14.61 10.68 -3.61
C GLU A 140 -13.22 10.12 -3.89
N LEU A 141 -12.74 10.21 -5.14
CA LEU A 141 -11.42 9.73 -5.53
C LEU A 141 -10.31 10.68 -5.05
N VAL A 142 -10.51 12.00 -5.15
CA VAL A 142 -9.58 13.02 -4.66
C VAL A 142 -9.33 12.84 -3.16
N ALA A 143 -10.38 12.60 -2.37
CA ALA A 143 -10.24 12.34 -0.94
C ALA A 143 -9.41 11.08 -0.60
N ARG A 144 -9.33 10.11 -1.52
CA ARG A 144 -8.48 8.92 -1.35
C ARG A 144 -7.04 9.14 -1.81
N MET A 145 -6.85 10.00 -2.82
CA MET A 145 -5.53 10.38 -3.33
C MET A 145 -4.81 11.40 -2.43
N ASP A 146 -5.56 12.30 -1.81
CA ASP A 146 -5.08 13.29 -0.85
C ASP A 146 -6.02 13.34 0.37
N PRO A 147 -5.81 12.46 1.36
CA PRO A 147 -6.58 12.46 2.60
C PRO A 147 -6.46 13.78 3.40
N GLY A 148 -5.40 14.55 3.16
CA GLY A 148 -5.18 15.85 3.81
C GLY A 148 -6.01 16.98 3.21
N GLY A 149 -6.55 16.81 1.99
CA GLY A 149 -7.39 17.80 1.31
C GLY A 149 -6.67 19.12 1.03
N THR A 150 -5.35 19.06 0.85
CA THR A 150 -4.48 20.23 0.64
C THR A 150 -4.20 20.52 -0.83
N ALA A 151 -4.41 19.52 -1.70
CA ALA A 151 -4.08 19.60 -3.11
C ALA A 151 -5.28 20.07 -3.96
N ALA A 152 -4.96 20.85 -4.99
CA ALA A 152 -5.88 21.25 -6.05
C ALA A 152 -5.93 20.19 -7.15
N VAL A 153 -7.09 20.08 -7.81
CA VAL A 153 -7.30 19.15 -8.93
C VAL A 153 -6.94 19.85 -10.25
N GLU A 154 -6.12 19.21 -11.07
CA GLU A 154 -5.75 19.69 -12.42
C GLU A 154 -6.09 18.62 -13.48
N THR A 155 -6.60 19.04 -14.62
CA THR A 155 -6.84 18.14 -15.76
C THR A 155 -5.53 17.60 -16.34
N ALA A 156 -5.42 16.28 -16.47
CA ALA A 156 -4.20 15.60 -16.94
C ALA A 156 -4.39 14.91 -18.31
N GLY A 157 -5.34 15.36 -19.12
CA GLY A 157 -5.60 14.88 -20.48
C GLY A 157 -6.51 13.65 -20.54
N VAL A 158 -6.54 12.97 -21.69
CA VAL A 158 -7.39 11.80 -21.96
C VAL A 158 -6.52 10.67 -22.51
N ILE A 159 -6.77 9.44 -22.06
CA ILE A 159 -6.15 8.22 -22.58
C ILE A 159 -7.19 7.31 -23.24
N ASP A 160 -6.74 6.45 -24.15
CA ASP A 160 -7.56 5.33 -24.62
C ASP A 160 -7.38 4.12 -23.70
N SER A 161 -8.47 3.39 -23.51
CA SER A 161 -8.49 2.10 -22.82
C SER A 161 -9.45 1.15 -23.53
N LYS A 162 -9.46 -0.12 -23.14
CA LYS A 162 -10.45 -1.10 -23.60
C LYS A 162 -11.90 -0.73 -23.27
N PHE A 163 -12.11 0.18 -22.31
CA PHE A 163 -13.42 0.76 -21.96
C PHE A 163 -13.72 2.07 -22.72
N GLY A 164 -12.88 2.44 -23.69
CA GLY A 164 -12.96 3.70 -24.45
C GLY A 164 -12.13 4.82 -23.82
N PRO A 165 -12.35 6.09 -24.22
CA PRO A 165 -11.58 7.22 -23.72
C PRO A 165 -11.83 7.45 -22.23
N VAL A 166 -10.78 7.76 -21.49
CA VAL A 166 -10.81 7.98 -20.03
C VAL A 166 -10.11 9.31 -19.72
N PRO A 167 -10.82 10.30 -19.16
CA PRO A 167 -10.20 11.53 -18.70
C PRO A 167 -9.36 11.26 -17.45
N LEU A 168 -8.23 11.94 -17.36
CA LEU A 168 -7.30 11.87 -16.26
C LEU A 168 -7.22 13.22 -15.56
N PHE A 169 -6.89 13.18 -14.28
CA PHE A 169 -6.56 14.37 -13.50
C PHE A 169 -5.35 14.09 -12.61
N SER A 170 -4.67 15.15 -12.18
CA SER A 170 -3.59 15.12 -11.21
C SER A 170 -3.95 15.99 -10.02
N LEU A 171 -3.28 15.75 -8.91
CA LEU A 171 -3.30 16.64 -7.75
C LEU A 171 -2.04 17.48 -7.74
N THR A 172 -2.20 18.79 -7.50
CA THR A 172 -1.11 19.77 -7.41
C THR A 172 -1.19 20.57 -6.11
N GLY A 173 -0.04 20.87 -5.52
CA GLY A 173 0.01 21.45 -4.16
C GLY A 173 -0.01 20.38 -3.06
N GLY A 174 0.18 20.82 -1.81
CA GLY A 174 0.44 19.96 -0.65
C GLY A 174 1.92 19.61 -0.45
N ASP A 175 2.25 18.91 0.64
CA ASP A 175 3.61 18.40 0.95
C ASP A 175 3.98 17.16 0.12
N ALA A 176 3.04 16.64 -0.69
CA ALA A 176 3.29 15.54 -1.60
C ALA A 176 4.17 16.03 -2.78
N PRO A 177 5.15 15.23 -3.24
CA PRO A 177 5.91 15.57 -4.44
C PRO A 177 4.95 15.81 -5.61
N ALA A 178 5.02 17.00 -6.20
CA ALA A 178 4.08 17.50 -7.20
C ALA A 178 3.75 16.45 -8.28
N GLY A 179 2.46 16.13 -8.46
CA GLY A 179 1.97 15.41 -9.63
C GLY A 179 2.46 13.97 -9.81
N ALA A 180 2.82 13.27 -8.72
CA ALA A 180 3.30 11.88 -8.81
C ALA A 180 2.20 10.88 -9.22
N CYS A 181 0.92 11.16 -8.90
CA CYS A 181 -0.18 10.24 -9.19
C CYS A 181 -1.17 10.86 -10.18
N LEU A 182 -1.67 10.04 -11.10
CA LEU A 182 -2.78 10.38 -11.97
C LEU A 182 -4.02 9.61 -11.51
N GLY A 183 -5.15 10.31 -11.39
CA GLY A 183 -6.46 9.78 -11.07
C GLY A 183 -7.36 9.72 -12.30
N PHE A 184 -8.37 8.85 -12.26
CA PHE A 184 -9.38 8.74 -13.31
C PHE A 184 -10.72 8.28 -12.77
N VAL A 185 -11.79 8.69 -13.46
CA VAL A 185 -13.15 8.19 -13.25
C VAL A 185 -13.75 7.84 -14.61
N LYS A 186 -14.25 6.62 -14.74
CA LYS A 186 -14.89 6.09 -15.93
C LYS A 186 -16.27 5.50 -15.58
N PRO A 187 -17.36 6.26 -15.79
CA PRO A 187 -18.70 5.71 -15.71
C PRO A 187 -18.99 4.81 -16.92
N ILE A 188 -19.71 3.72 -16.67
CA ILE A 188 -20.22 2.77 -17.67
C ILE A 188 -21.73 2.66 -17.47
N ALA A 189 -22.45 3.59 -18.09
CA ALA A 189 -23.91 3.69 -17.97
C ALA A 189 -24.64 2.39 -18.34
N ALA A 190 -24.17 1.69 -19.37
CA ALA A 190 -24.76 0.45 -19.87
C ALA A 190 -24.83 -0.69 -18.82
N ALA A 191 -23.98 -0.66 -17.79
CA ALA A 191 -23.93 -1.67 -16.74
C ALA A 191 -24.10 -1.09 -15.32
N LYS A 192 -24.56 0.17 -15.20
CA LYS A 192 -24.67 0.89 -13.90
C LYS A 192 -23.40 0.78 -13.04
N LEU A 193 -22.25 0.77 -13.71
CA LEU A 193 -20.94 0.53 -13.13
C LEU A 193 -20.10 1.80 -13.23
N ARG A 194 -19.27 2.05 -12.24
CA ARG A 194 -18.24 3.09 -12.27
C ARG A 194 -16.89 2.46 -11.97
N ILE A 195 -15.89 2.73 -12.80
CA ILE A 195 -14.49 2.38 -12.54
C ILE A 195 -13.78 3.67 -12.16
N SER A 196 -13.12 3.70 -11.02
CA SER A 196 -12.31 4.86 -10.60
C SER A 196 -11.02 4.39 -9.98
N GLY A 197 -9.96 5.18 -10.05
CA GLY A 197 -8.71 4.77 -9.44
C GLY A 197 -7.61 5.78 -9.68
N PHE A 198 -6.42 5.46 -9.19
CA PHE A 198 -5.23 6.24 -9.43
C PHE A 198 -4.00 5.34 -9.56
N SER A 199 -2.95 5.88 -10.18
CA SER A 199 -1.64 5.23 -10.27
C SER A 199 -0.52 6.27 -10.19
N CYS A 200 0.47 5.96 -9.37
CA CYS A 200 1.68 6.76 -9.19
C CYS A 200 2.88 6.17 -9.94
N ARG A 201 2.65 5.18 -10.82
CA ARG A 201 3.72 4.47 -11.54
C ARG A 201 4.20 5.26 -12.75
N GLY A 202 5.50 5.57 -12.77
CA GLY A 202 6.18 6.23 -13.87
C GLY A 202 6.67 7.61 -13.47
N ASP A 203 7.87 7.95 -13.92
CA ASP A 203 8.54 9.20 -13.56
C ASP A 203 8.06 10.35 -14.45
N THR A 204 7.68 10.02 -15.69
CA THR A 204 7.15 10.99 -16.65
C THR A 204 5.62 10.91 -16.77
N ARG A 205 4.99 12.03 -17.12
CA ARG A 205 3.53 12.08 -17.37
C ARG A 205 3.07 11.06 -18.42
N PRO A 206 3.78 10.85 -19.57
CA PRO A 206 3.46 9.77 -20.50
C PRO A 206 3.50 8.36 -19.89
N GLU A 207 4.50 8.05 -19.06
CA GLU A 207 4.60 6.75 -18.39
C GLU A 207 3.43 6.52 -17.43
N ARG A 208 3.05 7.54 -16.65
CA ARG A 208 1.88 7.47 -15.75
C ARG A 208 0.58 7.22 -16.51
N ARG A 209 0.40 7.89 -17.66
CA ARG A 209 -0.74 7.64 -18.55
C ARG A 209 -0.75 6.20 -19.07
N ALA A 210 0.40 5.70 -19.53
CA ALA A 210 0.53 4.33 -20.00
C ALA A 210 0.27 3.30 -18.89
N ALA A 211 0.69 3.59 -17.65
CA ALA A 211 0.43 2.73 -16.50
C ALA A 211 -1.08 2.61 -16.20
N ILE A 212 -1.83 3.71 -16.26
CA ILE A 212 -3.30 3.68 -16.08
C ILE A 212 -3.98 2.92 -17.22
N ALA A 213 -3.62 3.22 -18.47
CA ALA A 213 -4.16 2.51 -19.62
C ALA A 213 -3.91 0.99 -19.54
N CYS A 214 -2.69 0.59 -19.16
CA CYS A 214 -2.34 -0.81 -18.92
C CYS A 214 -3.16 -1.42 -17.78
N MET A 215 -3.31 -0.72 -16.64
CA MET A 215 -4.12 -1.18 -15.52
C MET A 215 -5.59 -1.43 -15.93
N LEU A 216 -6.17 -0.52 -16.72
CA LEU A 216 -7.53 -0.66 -17.26
C LEU A 216 -7.63 -1.81 -18.27
N ASP A 217 -6.66 -1.96 -19.16
CA ASP A 217 -6.64 -3.04 -20.16
C ASP A 217 -6.48 -4.43 -19.52
N ARG A 218 -5.77 -4.49 -18.38
CA ARG A 218 -5.57 -5.71 -17.58
C ARG A 218 -6.71 -6.00 -16.60
N LEU A 219 -7.70 -5.12 -16.45
CA LEU A 219 -8.84 -5.34 -15.57
C LEU A 219 -9.74 -6.46 -16.12
N VAL A 220 -9.85 -7.58 -15.41
CA VAL A 220 -10.67 -8.74 -15.81
C VAL A 220 -11.88 -8.90 -14.90
N LEU A 221 -12.97 -9.40 -15.48
CA LEU A 221 -14.16 -9.82 -14.75
C LEU A 221 -14.00 -11.27 -14.34
N LEU A 222 -13.97 -11.55 -13.03
CA LEU A 222 -13.93 -12.89 -12.46
C LEU A 222 -15.34 -13.47 -12.28
N SER A 223 -16.29 -12.62 -11.87
CA SER A 223 -17.68 -13.02 -11.67
C SER A 223 -18.63 -11.84 -11.87
N ALA A 224 -19.60 -11.99 -12.76
CA ALA A 224 -20.64 -11.00 -13.00
C ALA A 224 -21.72 -10.97 -11.90
N GLY A 225 -21.76 -11.97 -11.01
CA GLY A 225 -22.82 -12.12 -10.02
C GLY A 225 -24.23 -12.23 -10.62
N GLY A 226 -24.34 -12.76 -11.85
CA GLY A 226 -25.61 -12.90 -12.58
C GLY A 226 -26.01 -11.70 -13.44
N ASP A 227 -25.23 -10.62 -13.44
CA ASP A 227 -25.53 -9.42 -14.25
C ASP A 227 -25.01 -9.56 -15.69
N ALA A 228 -25.92 -9.80 -16.63
CA ALA A 228 -25.61 -9.95 -18.04
C ALA A 228 -25.04 -8.66 -18.67
N ALA A 229 -25.44 -7.47 -18.20
CA ALA A 229 -24.97 -6.21 -18.74
C ALA A 229 -23.49 -5.97 -18.40
N ILE A 230 -23.07 -6.35 -17.18
CA ILE A 230 -21.66 -6.32 -16.78
C ILE A 230 -20.84 -7.30 -17.64
N ALA A 231 -21.32 -8.53 -17.78
CA ALA A 231 -20.63 -9.54 -18.58
C ALA A 231 -20.43 -9.08 -20.04
N ASP A 232 -21.47 -8.52 -20.65
CA ASP A 232 -21.47 -8.02 -22.03
C ASP A 232 -20.55 -6.80 -22.24
N VAL A 233 -20.53 -5.85 -21.29
CA VAL A 233 -19.57 -4.73 -21.32
C VAL A 233 -18.14 -5.23 -21.29
N PHE A 234 -17.82 -6.16 -20.37
CA PHE A 234 -16.46 -6.67 -20.26
C PHE A 234 -16.07 -7.53 -21.46
N ALA A 235 -16.99 -8.33 -22.02
CA ALA A 235 -16.75 -9.09 -23.24
C ALA A 235 -16.42 -8.16 -24.44
N ARG A 236 -17.21 -7.10 -24.64
CA ARG A 236 -16.92 -6.10 -25.69
C ARG A 236 -15.65 -5.31 -25.44
N ALA A 237 -15.34 -5.02 -24.18
CA ALA A 237 -14.09 -4.34 -23.81
C ALA A 237 -12.89 -5.23 -24.14
N GLU A 238 -12.96 -6.53 -23.88
CA GLU A 238 -11.85 -7.45 -24.13
C GLU A 238 -11.45 -7.54 -25.61
N LEU A 239 -12.41 -7.37 -26.54
CA LEU A 239 -12.13 -7.27 -27.97
C LEU A 239 -11.25 -6.06 -28.34
N ARG A 240 -11.23 -5.02 -27.50
CA ARG A 240 -10.43 -3.80 -27.67
C ARG A 240 -9.17 -3.79 -26.80
N ARG A 241 -8.89 -4.86 -26.06
CA ARG A 241 -7.74 -4.92 -25.15
C ARG A 241 -6.44 -4.70 -25.91
N GLY A 242 -5.72 -3.64 -25.54
CA GLY A 242 -4.37 -3.38 -26.00
C GLY A 242 -3.34 -4.17 -25.19
N GLY A 243 -2.14 -4.31 -25.75
CA GLY A 243 -0.96 -4.64 -24.95
C GLY A 243 -0.51 -3.41 -24.15
N CYS A 244 0.10 -3.63 -23.00
CA CYS A 244 0.66 -2.54 -22.18
C CYS A 244 1.77 -1.76 -22.90
N ASP A 245 2.38 -2.32 -23.96
CA ASP A 245 3.33 -1.63 -24.83
C ASP A 245 2.64 -0.67 -25.82
N ARG A 246 1.34 -0.87 -26.08
CA ARG A 246 0.52 -0.03 -26.97
C ARG A 246 -0.18 1.13 -26.22
N ALA A 247 -0.31 0.99 -24.90
CA ALA A 247 -0.90 1.96 -23.97
C ALA A 247 -0.18 3.32 -23.93
N ALA A 248 1.03 3.40 -24.48
CA ALA A 248 1.81 4.63 -24.62
C ALA A 248 1.37 5.51 -25.82
N ARG A 249 0.39 5.09 -26.63
CA ARG A 249 -0.08 5.90 -27.76
C ARG A 249 -1.16 6.90 -27.31
N PRO A 250 -1.00 8.21 -27.57
CA PRO A 250 -2.05 9.19 -27.33
C PRO A 250 -3.29 8.83 -28.17
N SER A 251 -4.48 9.11 -27.63
CA SER A 251 -5.71 8.82 -28.36
C SER A 251 -5.78 9.64 -29.63
N VAL A 252 -6.28 9.03 -30.71
CA VAL A 252 -6.55 9.75 -31.98
C VAL A 252 -7.66 10.79 -31.79
N ALA A 253 -8.45 10.67 -30.72
CA ALA A 253 -9.52 11.60 -30.35
C ALA A 253 -9.05 12.79 -29.49
N ALA A 254 -7.82 12.80 -29.00
CA ALA A 254 -7.23 13.98 -28.38
C ALA A 254 -6.75 14.90 -29.50
N ASP A 255 -7.66 15.77 -29.96
CA ASP A 255 -7.31 16.88 -30.83
C ASP A 255 -6.18 17.66 -30.14
N TRP A 256 -5.13 18.03 -30.89
CA TRP A 256 -3.87 18.63 -30.40
C TRP A 256 -4.05 19.86 -29.49
N ILE A 257 -5.24 20.48 -29.50
CA ILE A 257 -5.67 21.57 -28.63
C ILE A 257 -5.98 21.12 -27.19
N SER A 258 -6.35 19.86 -26.99
CA SER A 258 -6.81 19.29 -25.71
C SER A 258 -5.77 18.39 -25.02
N SER A 259 -4.65 18.08 -25.68
CA SER A 259 -3.61 17.22 -25.13
C SER A 259 -2.66 17.99 -24.20
N ALA A 260 -2.59 17.61 -22.93
CA ALA A 260 -1.64 18.16 -21.95
C ALA A 260 -0.18 17.63 -22.11
N ASN A 261 0.27 17.41 -23.35
CA ASN A 261 1.67 17.12 -23.75
C ASN A 261 2.03 17.96 -24.98
N ASP A 262 3.24 18.53 -24.99
CA ASP A 262 3.81 19.25 -26.13
C ASP A 262 3.91 18.37 -27.40
N PRO A 263 3.66 18.95 -28.60
CA PRO A 263 3.77 18.21 -29.84
C PRO A 263 5.20 17.70 -30.06
N ALA A 264 5.33 16.43 -30.46
CA ALA A 264 6.60 15.88 -30.88
C ALA A 264 7.07 16.59 -32.17
N LEU A 265 8.08 17.46 -32.05
CA LEU A 265 8.73 18.11 -33.19
C LEU A 265 9.38 17.04 -34.09
N ARG A 266 8.70 16.67 -35.17
CA ARG A 266 9.29 15.89 -36.26
C ARG A 266 10.10 16.82 -37.15
N GLY A 267 11.30 17.19 -36.70
CA GLY A 267 12.25 17.95 -37.50
C GLY A 267 13.67 17.77 -37.00
N ARG A 268 14.45 16.89 -37.64
CA ARG A 268 15.91 17.04 -37.61
C ARG A 268 16.24 18.18 -38.56
N LEU A 269 16.62 19.35 -38.04
CA LEU A 269 17.39 20.31 -38.82
C LEU A 269 18.77 19.67 -39.02
N SER A 270 18.99 19.04 -40.18
CA SER A 270 20.34 18.79 -40.64
C SER A 270 20.94 20.14 -41.01
N LEU A 271 21.84 20.64 -40.18
CA LEU A 271 22.76 21.70 -40.59
C LEU A 271 23.72 21.08 -41.62
N ASN A 272 23.61 21.56 -42.86
CA ASN A 272 24.69 21.54 -43.85
C ASN A 272 25.37 22.91 -43.82
#